data_AF-A0A077LA75-F1
#
_entry.id   AF-A0A077LA75-F1
#
_cell.length_a   1.000
_cell.length_b   1.000
_cell.length_c   1.000
_cell.angle_alpha   90.00
_cell.angle_beta   90.00
_cell.angle_gamma   90.00
#
_symmetry.space_group_name_H-M   'P 1'
#
loop_
_entity.id
_entity.type
_entity.pdbx_description
1 polymer ?
#
loop_
_entity_poly.entity_id
_entity_poly.type
_entity_poly.pdbx_seq_one_letter_code
_entity_poly.pdbx_strand_id
1 'polypeptide(L)'
;CIALFGPEAEVAPDGCFLNNQKGNDYGYCKKENNTNIPCEPKDVKCGRLYCTDDSAEENSCKFRFSKENPDVGMVEPGTKCEEGKVCGSWQCIDTEIAFG
;
A
#
# COMPACT_ATOMS: atom_id res chain seq x y z
N CYS A 1 -3.61 -8.13 -4.54
CA CYS A 1 -5.09 -8.05 -4.45
C CYS A 1 -5.74 -9.42 -4.50
N ILE A 2 -5.45 -10.23 -5.52
CA ILE A 2 -5.97 -11.60 -5.64
C ILE A 2 -5.82 -12.45 -4.38
N ALA A 3 -4.62 -12.48 -3.79
CA ALA A 3 -4.38 -13.25 -2.56
C ALA A 3 -5.18 -12.78 -1.33
N LEU A 4 -5.63 -11.52 -1.32
CA LEU A 4 -6.38 -10.93 -0.18
C LEU A 4 -7.90 -11.01 -0.36
N PHE A 5 -8.39 -10.88 -1.60
CA PHE A 5 -9.81 -10.67 -1.88
C PHE A 5 -10.42 -11.62 -2.92
N GLY A 6 -9.62 -12.49 -3.55
CA GLY A 6 -10.09 -13.47 -4.53
C GLY A 6 -9.74 -13.12 -5.99
N PRO A 7 -10.06 -14.02 -6.95
CA PRO A 7 -9.57 -13.95 -8.32
C PRO A 7 -9.95 -12.68 -9.09
N GLU A 8 -11.12 -12.11 -8.81
CA GLU A 8 -11.61 -10.89 -9.48
C GLU A 8 -11.04 -9.59 -8.88
N ALA A 9 -10.11 -9.68 -7.92
CA ALA A 9 -9.60 -8.52 -7.23
C ALA A 9 -8.41 -7.88 -7.96
N GLU A 10 -8.59 -6.64 -8.38
CA GLU A 10 -7.61 -5.83 -9.08
C GLU A 10 -6.96 -4.79 -8.17
N VAL A 11 -5.88 -4.16 -8.64
CA VAL A 11 -5.25 -3.02 -7.97
C VAL A 11 -6.15 -1.80 -8.13
N ALA A 12 -6.41 -1.09 -7.03
CA ALA A 12 -7.27 0.08 -7.06
C ALA A 12 -6.62 1.26 -7.82
N PRO A 13 -7.42 2.25 -8.28
CA PRO A 13 -6.89 3.48 -8.86
C PRO A 13 -5.93 4.24 -7.92
N ASP A 14 -4.98 4.98 -8.49
CA ASP A 14 -3.97 5.76 -7.76
C ASP A 14 -4.56 6.68 -6.67
N GLY A 15 -5.76 7.23 -6.90
CA GLY A 15 -6.48 8.05 -5.93
C GLY A 15 -6.70 7.35 -4.57
N CYS A 16 -6.85 6.01 -4.55
CA CYS A 16 -7.00 5.25 -3.32
C CYS A 16 -5.74 5.26 -2.45
N PHE A 17 -4.56 5.27 -3.08
CA PHE A 17 -3.27 5.26 -2.36
C PHE A 17 -3.00 6.58 -1.65
N LEU A 18 -3.67 7.69 -2.03
CA LEU A 18 -3.59 8.96 -1.30
C LEU A 18 -4.05 8.85 0.16
N ASN A 19 -4.86 7.84 0.50
CA ASN A 19 -5.23 7.54 1.89
C ASN A 19 -4.02 7.22 2.77
N ASN A 20 -2.90 6.78 2.19
CA ASN A 20 -1.67 6.48 2.94
C ASN A 20 -0.95 7.72 3.47
N GLN A 21 -1.32 8.92 3.01
CA GLN A 21 -0.83 10.19 3.55
C GLN A 21 -1.54 10.60 4.85
N LYS A 22 -2.63 9.92 5.24
CA LYS A 22 -3.42 10.28 6.42
C LYS A 22 -2.70 10.01 7.73
N GLY A 23 -1.82 9.01 7.77
CA GLY A 23 -1.13 8.58 9.01
C GLY A 23 -2.09 8.03 10.08
N ASN A 24 -3.27 7.55 9.67
CA ASN A 24 -4.27 7.00 10.59
C ASN A 24 -4.01 5.50 10.87
N ASP A 25 -4.96 4.79 11.48
CA ASP A 25 -4.80 3.40 11.91
C ASP A 25 -4.43 2.40 10.79
N TYR A 26 -4.74 2.72 9.52
CA TYR A 26 -4.55 1.80 8.39
C TYR A 26 -3.76 2.41 7.21
N GLY A 27 -3.84 3.72 7.03
CA GLY A 27 -3.22 4.46 5.93
C GLY A 27 -1.94 5.16 6.38
N TYR A 28 -0.82 4.46 6.26
CA TYR A 28 0.52 4.94 6.60
C TYR A 28 1.57 4.14 5.81
N CYS A 29 2.82 4.60 5.81
CA CYS A 29 3.94 3.88 5.20
C CYS A 29 4.69 3.03 6.21
N LYS A 30 4.97 3.58 7.40
CA LYS A 30 5.79 2.93 8.42
C LYS A 30 5.16 3.10 9.79
N LYS A 31 5.40 2.14 10.69
CA LYS A 31 5.10 2.30 12.12
C LYS A 31 6.38 2.30 12.93
N GLU A 32 6.60 3.35 13.72
CA GLU A 32 7.75 3.48 14.62
C GLU A 32 7.27 3.78 16.03
N ASN A 33 7.70 3.00 17.03
CA ASN A 33 7.35 3.24 18.44
C ASN A 33 5.84 3.46 18.68
N ASN A 34 4.99 2.66 18.01
CA ASN A 34 3.52 2.78 18.00
C ASN A 34 2.94 4.02 17.29
N THR A 35 3.76 4.86 16.69
CA THR A 35 3.33 5.98 15.86
C THR A 35 3.27 5.56 14.40
N ASN A 36 2.11 5.79 13.76
CA ASN A 36 1.95 5.59 12.33
C ASN A 36 2.51 6.81 11.60
N ILE A 37 3.48 6.57 10.72
CA ILE A 37 4.16 7.59 9.92
C ILE A 37 3.47 7.67 8.56
N PRO A 38 2.83 8.80 8.21
CA PRO A 38 2.19 8.98 6.92
C PRO A 38 3.20 8.84 5.78
N CYS A 39 2.75 8.39 4.62
CA CYS A 39 3.60 8.37 3.43
C CYS A 39 3.86 9.78 2.91
N GLU A 40 5.07 10.01 2.40
CA GLU A 40 5.32 11.11 1.48
C GLU A 40 4.56 10.89 0.15
N PRO A 41 4.26 11.95 -0.63
CA PRO A 41 3.51 11.81 -1.88
C PRO A 41 4.09 10.80 -2.87
N LYS A 42 5.42 10.66 -2.93
CA LYS A 42 6.11 9.69 -3.79
C LYS A 42 6.04 8.23 -3.28
N ASP A 43 5.75 8.05 -1.99
CA ASP A 43 5.82 6.76 -1.30
C ASP A 43 4.42 6.13 -1.10
N VAL A 44 3.36 6.80 -1.54
CA VAL A 44 1.97 6.37 -1.33
C VAL A 44 1.66 4.96 -1.82
N LYS A 45 2.39 4.47 -2.83
CA LYS A 45 2.27 3.10 -3.36
C LYS A 45 3.01 2.03 -2.55
N CYS A 46 3.69 2.41 -1.47
CA CYS A 46 4.44 1.51 -0.59
C CYS A 46 3.89 1.42 0.85
N GLY A 47 2.71 2.01 1.09
CA GLY A 47 1.97 1.88 2.34
C GLY A 47 0.93 0.74 2.31
N ARG A 48 -0.32 1.04 2.71
CA ARG A 48 -1.45 0.12 2.58
C ARG A 48 -1.71 -0.21 1.11
N LEU A 49 -1.94 -1.50 0.82
CA LEU A 49 -2.44 -1.95 -0.47
C LEU A 49 -3.94 -1.67 -0.58
N TYR A 50 -4.35 -1.04 -1.68
CA TYR A 50 -5.74 -0.85 -2.04
C TYR A 50 -6.09 -1.67 -3.28
N CYS A 51 -7.28 -2.28 -3.24
CA CYS A 51 -7.80 -3.16 -4.28
C CYS A 51 -9.23 -2.76 -4.66
N THR A 52 -9.69 -3.22 -5.80
CA THR A 52 -11.08 -3.17 -6.27
C THR A 52 -11.52 -4.57 -6.67
N ASP A 53 -12.82 -4.77 -6.85
CA ASP A 53 -13.41 -5.97 -7.47
C ASP A 53 -14.72 -5.58 -8.18
N ASP A 54 -15.36 -6.54 -8.85
CA ASP A 54 -16.63 -6.38 -9.57
C ASP A 54 -17.86 -6.11 -8.68
N SER A 55 -17.67 -5.95 -7.36
CA SER A 55 -18.80 -5.57 -6.51
C SER A 55 -19.25 -4.14 -6.84
N ALA A 56 -20.57 -3.93 -6.90
CA ALA A 56 -21.22 -2.69 -7.37
C ALA A 56 -20.92 -1.41 -6.55
N GLU A 57 -19.96 -1.44 -5.62
CA GLU A 57 -19.42 -0.24 -5.00
C GLU A 57 -18.37 0.39 -5.90
N GLU A 58 -18.86 1.09 -6.94
CA GLU A 58 -18.08 2.04 -7.73
C GLU A 58 -17.34 2.99 -6.75
N ASN A 59 -16.00 2.99 -6.81
CA ASN A 59 -15.08 3.72 -5.91
C ASN A 59 -14.73 3.08 -4.56
N SER A 60 -14.93 1.78 -4.37
CA SER A 60 -14.43 1.11 -3.15
C SER A 60 -12.90 0.99 -3.14
N CYS A 61 -12.21 1.83 -2.36
CA CYS A 61 -10.80 1.63 -2.03
C CYS A 61 -10.67 0.50 -1.00
N LYS A 62 -10.88 -0.77 -1.39
CA LYS A 62 -10.85 -1.91 -0.47
C LYS A 62 -9.44 -2.13 0.06
N PHE A 63 -9.33 -2.38 1.35
CA PHE A 63 -8.05 -2.67 2.01
C PHE A 63 -8.24 -3.73 3.10
N ARG A 64 -7.16 -4.48 3.37
CA ARG A 64 -7.12 -5.44 4.47
C ARG A 64 -6.35 -4.82 5.63
N PHE A 65 -6.87 -4.95 6.84
CA PHE A 65 -6.24 -4.46 8.06
C PHE A 65 -6.55 -5.41 9.23
N SER A 66 -5.55 -5.72 10.05
CA SER A 66 -5.69 -6.42 11.33
C SER A 66 -5.01 -5.59 12.42
N LYS A 67 -5.64 -5.50 13.60
CA LYS A 67 -5.04 -4.84 14.77
C LYS A 67 -3.93 -5.68 15.40
N GLU A 68 -4.00 -7.01 15.31
CA GLU A 68 -2.96 -7.89 15.86
C GLU A 68 -1.71 -7.91 14.98
N ASN A 69 -1.88 -7.86 13.66
CA ASN A 69 -0.80 -7.78 12.71
C ASN A 69 -1.07 -6.63 11.70
N PRO A 70 -0.58 -5.41 12.01
CA PRO A 70 -0.80 -4.23 11.16
C PRO A 70 -0.17 -4.34 9.77
N ASP A 71 0.82 -5.22 9.60
CA ASP A 71 1.50 -5.46 8.32
C ASP A 71 0.61 -6.24 7.34
N VAL A 72 -0.42 -6.94 7.83
CA VAL A 72 -1.39 -7.64 6.97
C VAL A 72 -2.08 -6.64 6.07
N GLY A 73 -1.85 -6.75 4.75
CA GLY A 73 -2.43 -5.87 3.73
C GLY A 73 -1.56 -4.65 3.39
N MET A 74 -0.36 -4.52 3.95
CA MET A 74 0.65 -3.59 3.45
C MET A 74 1.20 -4.08 2.12
N VAL A 75 1.74 -3.17 1.32
CA VAL A 75 2.45 -3.52 0.09
C VAL A 75 3.74 -4.25 0.44
N GLU A 76 3.99 -5.39 -0.20
CA GLU A 76 5.17 -6.20 0.08
C GLU A 76 6.46 -5.51 -0.42
N PRO A 77 7.57 -5.59 0.32
CA PRO A 77 8.87 -5.14 -0.17
C PRO A 77 9.24 -5.76 -1.52
N GLY A 78 9.88 -5.00 -2.40
CA GLY A 78 10.21 -5.39 -3.77
C GLY A 78 9.07 -5.21 -4.77
N THR A 79 7.86 -4.87 -4.33
CA THR A 79 6.74 -4.57 -5.24
C THR A 79 7.07 -3.35 -6.09
N LYS A 80 6.86 -3.43 -7.41
CA LYS A 80 7.01 -2.30 -8.33
C LYS A 80 6.01 -1.19 -7.97
N CYS A 81 6.50 0.01 -7.69
CA CYS A 81 5.67 1.17 -7.35
C CYS A 81 5.61 2.20 -8.49
N GLU A 82 6.67 2.30 -9.29
CA GLU A 82 6.74 3.10 -10.52
C GLU A 82 7.65 2.40 -11.54
N GLU A 83 7.77 2.94 -12.75
CA GLU A 83 8.76 2.45 -13.70
C GLU A 83 10.18 2.62 -13.14
N GLY A 84 10.98 1.56 -13.17
CA GLY A 84 12.33 1.56 -12.59
C GLY A 84 12.41 1.56 -11.06
N LYS A 85 11.29 1.55 -10.32
CA LYS A 85 11.26 1.67 -8.85
C LYS A 85 10.49 0.56 -8.15
N VAL A 86 10.92 0.24 -6.93
CA VAL A 86 10.30 -0.76 -6.06
C VAL A 86 10.14 -0.24 -4.63
N CYS A 87 9.22 -0.86 -3.90
CA CYS A 87 9.04 -0.58 -2.48
C CYS A 87 10.19 -1.17 -1.67
N GLY A 88 10.95 -0.31 -0.99
CA GLY A 88 12.03 -0.70 -0.08
C GLY A 88 12.02 0.21 1.14
N SER A 89 12.13 -0.36 2.34
CA SER A 89 12.10 0.41 3.60
C SER A 89 10.91 1.37 3.70
N TRP A 90 9.74 0.95 3.19
CA TRP A 90 8.50 1.75 3.16
C TRP A 90 8.52 2.97 2.24
N GLN A 91 9.45 3.00 1.28
CA GLN A 91 9.62 4.07 0.30
C GLN A 91 9.62 3.51 -1.13
N CYS A 92 9.20 4.33 -2.10
CA CYS A 92 9.33 4.00 -3.52
C CYS A 92 10.70 4.47 -4.02
N ILE A 93 11.64 3.54 -4.11
CA ILE A 93 13.06 3.82 -4.41
C ILE A 93 13.47 3.17 -5.73
N ASP A 94 14.53 3.69 -6.35
CA ASP A 94 15.07 3.13 -7.58
C ASP A 94 15.55 1.69 -7.36
N THR A 95 15.31 0.83 -8.35
CA THR A 95 15.73 -0.59 -8.32
C THR A 95 17.23 -0.75 -8.09
N GLU A 96 18.05 0.16 -8.63
CA GLU A 96 19.49 0.21 -8.38
C GLU A 96 19.83 0.45 -6.91
N ILE A 97 19.04 1.25 -6.18
CA ILE A 97 19.23 1.50 -4.74
C ILE A 97 18.73 0.31 -3.92
N ALA A 98 17.66 -0.37 -4.38
CA ALA A 98 17.06 -1.48 -3.65
C ALA A 98 17.90 -2.77 -3.69
N PHE A 99 18.67 -3.00 -4.77
CA PHE A 99 19.40 -4.24 -5.00
C PHE A 99 20.90 -4.06 -5.29
N GLY A 100 21.38 -2.83 -5.44
CA GLY A 100 22.77 -2.48 -5.75
C GLY A 100 23.66 -2.30 -4.53
#